data_AF-A0A7X3NQ18-F1
#
_entry.id   AF-A0A7X3NQ18-F1
#
_cell.length_a   1.000
_cell.length_b   1.000
_cell.length_c   1.000
_cell.angle_alpha   90.00
_cell.angle_beta   90.00
_cell.angle_gamma   90.00
#
_symmetry.space_group_name_H-M   'P 1'
#
loop_
_entity.id
_entity.type
_entity.pdbx_description
1 polymer ?
#
loop_
_entity_poly.entity_id
_entity_poly.type
_entity_poly.pdbx_seq_one_letter_code
_entity_poly.pdbx_strand_id
1 'polypeptide(L)'
;MQESSVYKHLVETAGEEYYQRGARQTAIQSLFRVLEFKFDVGAVQALKPILETIYDVQLLQQLLDAALQAQSLEAFIRTLDINNNE
;
A
#
# COMPACT_ATOMS: atom_id res chain seq x y z
N MET A 1 -31.65 -14.83 25.21
CA MET A 1 -30.56 -13.85 25.00
C MET A 1 -30.22 -13.85 23.52
N GLN A 2 -30.83 -12.96 22.75
CA GLN A 2 -30.35 -12.62 21.40
C GLN A 2 -29.24 -11.58 21.57
N GLU A 3 -28.09 -12.00 22.10
CA GLU A 3 -26.83 -11.27 21.93
C GLU A 3 -26.28 -11.67 20.55
N SER A 4 -27.10 -11.51 19.52
CA SER A 4 -27.06 -10.40 18.57
C SER A 4 -25.88 -10.57 17.62
N SER A 5 -26.19 -11.25 16.51
CA SER A 5 -25.37 -11.35 15.29
C SER A 5 -24.77 -10.02 14.86
N VAL A 6 -25.40 -8.90 15.22
CA VAL A 6 -24.94 -7.54 14.92
C VAL A 6 -23.67 -7.21 15.71
N TYR A 7 -23.59 -7.51 17.01
CA TYR A 7 -22.37 -7.25 17.80
C TYR A 7 -21.20 -8.11 17.34
N LYS A 8 -21.45 -9.38 17.01
CA LYS A 8 -20.44 -10.27 16.46
C LYS A 8 -19.90 -9.74 15.12
N HIS A 9 -20.79 -9.35 14.21
CA HIS A 9 -20.42 -8.81 12.91
C HIS A 9 -19.66 -7.48 12.99
N LEU A 10 -20.05 -6.59 13.93
CA LEU A 10 -19.34 -5.32 14.16
C LEU A 10 -17.91 -5.54 14.66
N VAL A 11 -17.69 -6.51 15.56
CA VAL A 11 -16.35 -6.85 16.06
C VAL A 11 -15.49 -7.48 14.97
N GLU A 12 -16.06 -8.36 14.15
CA GLU A 12 -15.36 -8.97 13.01
C GLU A 12 -14.96 -7.89 11.98
N THR A 13 -15.90 -7.03 11.59
CA THR A 13 -15.65 -5.93 10.62
C THR A 13 -14.62 -4.95 11.14
N ALA A 14 -14.72 -4.53 12.41
CA ALA A 14 -13.74 -3.64 13.01
C ALA A 14 -12.34 -4.28 13.02
N GLY A 15 -12.25 -5.57 13.39
CA GLY A 15 -10.99 -6.32 13.36
C GLY A 15 -10.36 -6.38 11.98
N GLU A 16 -11.17 -6.62 10.95
CA GLU A 16 -10.75 -6.61 9.55
C GLU A 16 -10.25 -5.22 9.13
N GLU A 17 -10.98 -4.13 9.43
CA GLU A 17 -10.56 -2.77 9.13
C GLU A 17 -9.23 -2.39 9.82
N TYR A 18 -9.06 -2.75 11.09
CA TYR A 18 -7.81 -2.53 11.82
C TYR A 18 -6.66 -3.31 11.20
N TYR A 19 -6.88 -4.57 10.82
CA TYR A 19 -5.88 -5.39 10.16
C TYR A 19 -5.48 -4.82 8.80
N GLN A 20 -6.47 -4.45 7.98
CA GLN A 20 -6.24 -3.86 6.66
C GLN A 20 -5.47 -2.55 6.75
N ARG A 21 -5.80 -1.69 7.72
CA ARG A 21 -5.06 -0.44 7.95
C ARG A 21 -3.61 -0.70 8.36
N GLY A 22 -3.37 -1.68 9.22
CA GLY A 22 -2.03 -2.10 9.61
C GLY A 22 -1.23 -2.65 8.43
N ALA A 23 -1.80 -3.60 7.70
CA ALA A 23 -1.19 -4.20 6.52
C ALA A 23 -0.83 -3.16 5.46
N ARG A 24 -1.76 -2.22 5.20
CA ARG A 24 -1.54 -1.08 4.30
C ARG A 24 -0.36 -0.22 4.73
N GLN A 25 -0.31 0.17 6.00
CA GLN A 25 0.76 1.03 6.50
C GLN A 25 2.12 0.34 6.44
N THR A 26 2.17 -0.96 6.76
CA THR A 26 3.39 -1.77 6.59
C THR A 26 3.80 -1.88 5.13
N ALA A 27 2.86 -2.10 4.21
CA ALA A 27 3.16 -2.20 2.78
C ALA A 27 3.75 -0.89 2.23
N ILE A 28 3.14 0.26 2.56
CA ILE A 28 3.65 1.58 2.19
C ILE A 28 5.06 1.80 2.75
N GLN A 29 5.29 1.50 4.03
CA GLN A 29 6.61 1.66 4.66
C GLN A 29 7.68 0.79 3.99
N SER A 30 7.37 -0.47 3.69
CA SER A 30 8.28 -1.38 2.98
C SER A 30 8.57 -0.88 1.57
N LEU A 31 7.56 -0.40 0.84
CA LEU A 31 7.71 0.16 -0.49
C LEU A 31 8.65 1.37 -0.50
N PHE A 32 8.44 2.32 0.42
CA PHE A 32 9.34 3.47 0.58
C PHE A 32 10.77 3.03 0.88
N ARG A 33 10.94 2.10 1.83
CA ARG A 33 12.26 1.61 2.19
C ARG A 33 13.01 1.00 1.01
N VAL A 34 12.33 0.25 0.15
CA VAL A 34 12.93 -0.33 -1.07
C VAL A 34 13.29 0.76 -2.08
N LEU A 35 12.38 1.71 -2.33
CA LEU A 35 12.62 2.78 -3.30
C LEU A 35 13.76 3.71 -2.85
N GLU A 36 13.79 4.12 -1.59
CA GLU A 36 14.86 4.96 -1.01
C GLU A 36 16.21 4.25 -0.94
N PHE A 37 16.21 2.91 -0.87
CA PHE A 37 17.44 2.14 -0.95
C PHE A 37 18.03 2.13 -2.37
N LYS A 38 17.17 2.17 -3.41
CA LYS A 38 17.58 2.03 -4.81
C LYS A 38 17.76 3.36 -5.53
N PHE A 39 17.01 4.39 -5.13
CA PHE A 39 16.88 5.65 -5.85
C PHE A 39 17.06 6.85 -4.93
N ASP A 40 17.12 8.05 -5.51
CA ASP A 40 17.26 9.29 -4.76
C ASP A 40 16.08 9.50 -3.79
N VAL A 41 16.41 9.75 -2.52
CA VAL A 41 15.41 9.90 -1.44
C VAL A 41 14.50 11.09 -1.70
N GLY A 42 15.02 12.21 -2.22
CA GLY A 42 14.23 13.40 -2.50
C GLY A 42 13.18 13.14 -3.59
N ALA A 43 13.59 12.47 -4.67
CA ALA A 43 12.69 12.07 -5.74
C ALA A 43 11.64 11.03 -5.29
N VAL A 44 12.04 10.07 -4.44
CA VAL A 44 11.10 9.07 -3.90
C VAL A 44 10.08 9.71 -2.94
N GLN A 45 10.50 10.64 -2.09
CA GLN A 45 9.58 11.33 -1.16
C GLN A 45 8.49 12.12 -1.90
N ALA A 46 8.73 12.57 -3.13
CA ALA A 46 7.70 13.20 -3.96
C ALA A 46 6.55 12.25 -4.33
N LEU A 47 6.77 10.93 -4.29
CA LEU A 47 5.75 9.90 -4.58
C LEU A 47 4.86 9.58 -3.36
N LYS A 48 5.22 10.07 -2.17
CA LYS A 48 4.51 9.79 -0.91
C LYS A 48 3.02 10.12 -0.94
N PRO A 49 2.59 11.30 -1.41
CA PRO A 49 1.16 11.61 -1.47
C PRO A 49 0.39 10.62 -2.36
N ILE A 50 0.99 10.17 -3.47
CA ILE A 50 0.35 9.27 -4.43
C ILE A 50 0.24 7.85 -3.84
N LEU A 51 1.31 7.33 -3.25
CA LEU A 51 1.28 6.00 -2.64
C LEU A 51 0.36 5.96 -1.40
N GLU A 52 0.22 7.07 -0.69
CA GLU A 52 -0.70 7.21 0.43
C GLU A 52 -2.18 7.38 0.01
N THR A 53 -2.51 7.54 -1.28
CA THR A 53 -3.92 7.45 -1.74
C THR A 53 -4.36 6.03 -2.08
N ILE A 54 -3.43 5.07 -2.16
CA ILE A 54 -3.76 3.68 -2.49
C ILE A 54 -4.27 2.96 -1.23
N TYR A 55 -5.53 2.53 -1.24
CA TYR A 55 -6.14 1.78 -0.13
C TYR A 55 -6.08 0.26 -0.32
N ASP A 56 -5.92 -0.19 -1.57
CA ASP A 56 -5.79 -1.60 -1.89
C ASP A 56 -4.41 -2.14 -1.48
N VAL A 57 -4.41 -3.04 -0.49
CA VAL A 57 -3.20 -3.68 0.03
C VAL A 57 -2.57 -4.61 -1.01
N GLN A 58 -3.37 -5.26 -1.86
CA GLN A 58 -2.86 -6.14 -2.90
C GLN A 58 -2.14 -5.35 -3.98
N LEU A 59 -2.68 -4.20 -4.37
CA LEU A 59 -1.99 -3.28 -5.28
C LEU A 59 -0.67 -2.78 -4.67
N LEU A 60 -0.65 -2.41 -3.39
CA LEU A 60 0.59 -2.01 -2.71
C LEU A 60 1.65 -3.12 -2.70
N GLN A 61 1.25 -4.39 -2.57
CA GLN A 61 2.16 -5.53 -2.68
C GLN A 61 2.72 -5.70 -4.09
N GLN A 62 1.88 -5.57 -5.12
CA GLN A 62 2.34 -5.60 -6.52
C GLN A 62 3.33 -4.46 -6.82
N LEU A 63 3.08 -3.27 -6.28
CA LEU A 63 4.00 -2.15 -6.39
C LEU A 63 5.32 -2.41 -5.65
N LEU A 64 5.29 -3.10 -4.51
CA LEU A 64 6.51 -3.53 -3.82
C LEU A 64 7.35 -4.47 -4.70
N ASP A 65 6.72 -5.45 -5.34
CA ASP A 65 7.41 -6.36 -6.28
C ASP A 65 7.96 -5.60 -7.49
N ALA A 66 7.19 -4.65 -8.04
CA ALA A 66 7.63 -3.79 -9.11
C ALA A 66 8.83 -2.91 -8.69
N ALA A 67 8.83 -2.37 -7.47
CA ALA A 67 9.94 -1.57 -6.94
C ALA A 67 11.23 -2.40 -6.81
N LEU A 68 11.11 -3.66 -6.37
CA LEU A 68 12.25 -4.60 -6.31
C LEU A 68 12.86 -4.85 -7.70
N GLN A 69 12.02 -4.96 -8.74
CA GLN A 69 12.45 -5.24 -10.12
C GLN A 69 12.81 -4.00 -10.95
N ALA A 70 12.35 -2.81 -10.54
CA ALA A 70 12.54 -1.59 -11.30
C ALA A 70 14.03 -1.24 -11.48
N GLN A 71 14.41 -0.94 -12.71
CA GLN A 71 15.79 -0.54 -13.07
C GLN A 71 16.03 0.96 -12.93
N SER A 72 14.97 1.76 -12.85
CA SER A 72 15.02 3.19 -12.57
C SER A 72 13.74 3.65 -11.87
N LEU A 73 13.77 4.84 -11.28
CA LEU A 73 12.59 5.44 -10.66
C LEU A 73 11.50 5.74 -11.70
N GLU A 74 11.86 6.16 -12.90
CA GLU A 74 10.92 6.40 -14.00
C GLU A 74 10.24 5.11 -14.45
N ALA A 75 10.97 3.98 -14.49
CA ALA A 75 10.37 2.69 -14.80
C ALA A 75 9.34 2.28 -13.75
N PHE A 76 9.61 2.54 -12.47
CA PHE A 76 8.65 2.34 -11.40
C PHE A 76 7.42 3.26 -11.54
N ILE A 77 7.63 4.56 -11.81
CA ILE A 77 6.54 5.54 -11.97
C ILE A 77 5.60 5.13 -13.11
N ARG A 78 6.12 4.62 -14.23
CA ARG A 78 5.27 4.10 -15.31
C ARG A 78 4.39 2.94 -14.86
N THR A 79 4.92 2.03 -14.06
CA THR A 79 4.13 0.94 -13.47
C THR A 79 3.08 1.48 -12.50
N LEU A 80 3.43 2.46 -11.67
CA LEU A 80 2.49 3.13 -10.77
C LEU A 80 1.34 3.80 -11.53
N ASP A 81 1.64 4.51 -12.62
CA ASP A 81 0.63 5.18 -13.44
C ASP A 81 -0.31 4.18 -14.13
N ILE A 82 0.20 3.06 -14.62
CA ILE A 82 -0.64 2.01 -15.23
C ILE A 82 -1.64 1.47 -14.20
N ASN A 83 -1.18 1.14 -12.99
CA ASN A 83 -2.04 0.57 -11.97
C ASN A 83 -2.99 1.58 -11.30
N ASN A 84 -2.75 2.90 -11.44
CA ASN A 84 -3.65 3.94 -10.93
C ASN A 84 -4.80 4.28 -11.90
N ASN A 85 -4.72 3.85 -13.17
CA ASN A 85 -5.73 4.13 -14.21
C ASN A 85 -6.67 2.94 -14.48
N GLU A 86 -6.50 1.83 -13.76
CA GLU A 86 -7.42 0.68 -13.74
C GLU A 86 -8.40 0.79 -12.56
#